data_AF-A0A2N2KSS3-F1
#
_entry.id   AF-A0A2N2KSS3-F1
#
_cell.length_a   1.000
_cell.length_b   1.000
_cell.length_c   1.000
_cell.angle_alpha   90.00
_cell.angle_beta   90.00
_cell.angle_gamma   90.00
#
_symmetry.space_group_name_H-M   'P 1'
#
loop_
_entity.id
_entity.type
_entity.pdbx_description
1 polymer ?
#
loop_
_entity_poly.entity_id
_entity_poly.type
_entity_poly.pdbx_seq_one_letter_code
_entity_poly.pdbx_strand_id
1 'polypeptide(L)'
;MKRLILIIAVLVGILSLGAQAVKLAYVNTDRLLLDSNEAAEVARLFALDKQNWTNQVKQMDEEIKRMERDFEIRKLTMNDATKRETQSRIDTKKSEAGRLLEEYFGDNGKAEQRYKELIDPLTAKIDALIKKTAQDEKYTMIFDVSMGVILYALPTLDITEQILLELNKDTVKPTSPEMPPINPSATGNQDGNKPTGGYEEPKKP
;
A
#
# COMPACT_ATOMS: atom_id res chain seq x y z
N MET A 1 -41.34 -37.76 -47.19
CA MET A 1 -41.59 -37.45 -45.76
C MET A 1 -40.43 -37.88 -44.86
N LYS A 2 -40.04 -39.16 -44.80
CA LYS A 2 -38.92 -39.64 -43.96
C LYS A 2 -37.58 -38.92 -44.20
N ARG A 3 -37.26 -38.59 -45.46
CA ARG A 3 -36.04 -37.84 -45.82
C ARG A 3 -36.07 -36.37 -45.38
N LEU A 4 -37.26 -35.73 -45.38
CA LEU A 4 -37.41 -34.36 -44.87
C LEU A 4 -37.20 -34.30 -43.36
N ILE A 5 -37.74 -35.29 -42.63
CA ILE A 5 -37.58 -35.40 -41.18
C ILE A 5 -36.09 -35.57 -40.80
N LEU A 6 -35.35 -36.39 -41.55
CA LEU A 6 -33.91 -36.57 -41.35
C LEU A 6 -33.10 -35.28 -41.61
N ILE A 7 -33.43 -34.52 -42.65
CA ILE A 7 -32.75 -33.25 -42.97
C ILE A 7 -33.01 -32.20 -41.88
N ILE A 8 -34.24 -32.11 -41.39
CA ILE A 8 -34.60 -31.19 -40.30
C ILE A 8 -33.91 -31.59 -39.00
N ALA A 9 -33.82 -32.89 -38.69
CA ALA A 9 -33.12 -33.38 -37.50
C ALA A 9 -31.61 -33.06 -37.53
N VAL A 10 -30.97 -33.19 -38.71
CA VAL A 10 -29.56 -32.83 -38.88
C VAL A 10 -29.35 -31.32 -38.78
N LEU A 11 -30.22 -30.49 -39.36
CA LEU A 11 -30.16 -29.03 -39.25
C LEU A 11 -30.35 -28.53 -37.81
N VAL A 12 -31.24 -29.15 -37.04
CA VAL A 12 -31.43 -28.84 -35.60
C VAL A 12 -30.22 -29.29 -34.78
N GLY A 13 -29.62 -30.43 -35.10
CA GLY A 13 -28.39 -30.91 -34.43
C GLY A 13 -27.16 -30.02 -34.66
N ILE A 14 -27.05 -29.36 -35.81
CA ILE A 14 -25.95 -28.43 -36.12
C ILE A 14 -26.11 -27.11 -35.33
N LEU A 15 -27.34 -26.65 -35.07
CA LEU A 15 -27.60 -25.44 -34.28
C LEU A 15 -27.18 -25.57 -32.80
N SER A 16 -27.14 -26.79 -32.26
CA SER A 16 -26.67 -27.05 -30.89
C SER A 16 -25.15 -27.08 -30.71
N LEU A 17 -24.37 -27.10 -31.80
CA LEU A 17 -22.89 -27.22 -31.73
C LEU A 17 -22.16 -25.87 -31.59
N GLY A 18 -22.86 -24.74 -31.52
CA GLY A 18 -22.27 -23.40 -31.64
C GLY A 18 -22.14 -22.57 -30.36
N ALA A 19 -22.71 -22.97 -29.22
CA ALA A 19 -22.64 -22.17 -27.99
C ALA A 19 -21.51 -22.67 -27.09
N GLN A 20 -20.33 -22.07 -27.17
CA GLN A 20 -19.35 -22.20 -26.09
C GLN A 20 -19.99 -21.63 -24.83
N ALA A 21 -20.17 -22.47 -23.81
CA ALA A 21 -20.76 -22.04 -22.56
C ALA A 21 -19.86 -20.95 -21.93
N VAL A 22 -20.39 -19.72 -21.87
CA VAL A 22 -19.71 -18.60 -21.23
C VAL A 22 -19.67 -18.87 -19.72
N LYS A 23 -18.51 -19.28 -19.22
CA LYS A 23 -18.28 -19.49 -17.79
C LYS A 23 -17.66 -18.23 -17.20
N LEU A 24 -18.39 -17.56 -16.31
CA LEU A 24 -17.97 -16.33 -15.64
C LEU A 24 -17.63 -16.63 -14.18
N ALA A 25 -16.70 -15.87 -13.61
CA ALA A 25 -16.47 -15.81 -12.18
C ALA A 25 -16.10 -14.39 -11.76
N TYR A 26 -16.07 -14.16 -10.44
CA TYR A 26 -15.49 -12.95 -9.89
C TYR A 26 -14.58 -13.27 -8.70
N VAL A 27 -13.68 -12.34 -8.42
CA VAL A 27 -12.75 -12.38 -7.29
C VAL A 27 -12.73 -11.02 -6.62
N ASN A 28 -12.46 -10.98 -5.32
CA ASN A 28 -12.18 -9.75 -4.58
C ASN A 28 -10.69 -9.70 -4.25
N THR A 29 -9.91 -8.97 -5.05
CA THR A 29 -8.45 -8.88 -4.86
C THR A 29 -8.05 -8.15 -3.59
N ASP A 30 -8.79 -7.12 -3.16
CA ASP A 30 -8.58 -6.44 -1.87
C ASP A 30 -8.67 -7.45 -0.71
N ARG A 31 -9.65 -8.36 -0.74
CA ARG A 31 -9.78 -9.41 0.25
C ARG A 31 -8.61 -10.40 0.20
N LEU A 32 -8.14 -10.79 -0.99
CA LEU A 32 -6.95 -11.65 -1.12
C LEU A 32 -5.70 -10.99 -0.54
N LEU A 33 -5.52 -9.70 -0.80
CA LEU A 33 -4.42 -8.90 -0.26
C LEU A 33 -4.56 -8.63 1.24
N LEU A 34 -5.77 -8.65 1.80
CA LEU A 34 -5.98 -8.43 3.23
C LEU A 34 -5.87 -9.72 4.06
N ASP A 35 -6.45 -10.81 3.57
CA ASP A 35 -6.68 -12.03 4.34
C ASP A 35 -5.55 -13.07 4.16
N SER A 36 -4.61 -12.86 3.24
CA SER A 36 -3.51 -13.80 3.00
C SER A 36 -2.43 -13.77 4.08
N ASN A 37 -1.81 -14.92 4.32
CA ASN A 37 -0.71 -15.05 5.28
C ASN A 37 0.52 -14.23 4.86
N GLU A 38 0.82 -14.23 3.57
CA GLU A 38 1.90 -13.42 3.00
C GLU A 38 1.65 -11.93 3.14
N ALA A 39 0.41 -11.45 3.02
CA ALA A 39 0.11 -10.04 3.30
C ALA A 39 0.38 -9.66 4.75
N ALA A 40 0.04 -10.56 5.69
CA ALA A 40 0.38 -10.36 7.10
C ALA A 40 1.90 -10.28 7.31
N GLU A 41 2.68 -11.08 6.57
CA GLU A 41 4.15 -11.02 6.61
C GLU A 41 4.70 -9.73 5.97
N VAL A 42 4.16 -9.30 4.83
CA VAL A 42 4.49 -8.01 4.20
C VAL A 42 4.24 -6.87 5.17
N ALA A 43 3.07 -6.83 5.81
CA ALA A 43 2.73 -5.82 6.81
C ALA A 43 3.71 -5.83 7.99
N ARG A 44 4.09 -7.02 8.48
CA ARG A 44 5.04 -7.18 9.59
C ARG A 44 6.43 -6.65 9.21
N LEU A 45 6.96 -7.05 8.05
CA LEU A 45 8.28 -6.62 7.56
C LEU A 45 8.31 -5.11 7.33
N PHE A 46 7.28 -4.58 6.68
CA PHE A 46 7.17 -3.15 6.42
C PHE A 46 7.09 -2.32 7.72
N ALA A 47 6.34 -2.81 8.72
CA ALA A 47 6.27 -2.16 10.03
C ALA A 47 7.63 -2.10 10.73
N LEU A 48 8.42 -3.17 10.66
CA LEU A 48 9.79 -3.21 11.21
C LEU A 48 10.71 -2.20 10.50
N ASP A 49 10.67 -2.16 9.17
CA ASP A 49 11.46 -1.22 8.38
C ASP A 49 11.08 0.24 8.72
N LYS A 50 9.78 0.53 8.77
CA LYS A 50 9.25 1.86 9.14
C LYS A 50 9.66 2.26 10.56
N GLN A 51 9.59 1.33 11.52
CA GLN A 51 10.02 1.58 12.89
C GLN A 51 11.51 1.90 12.96
N ASN A 52 12.34 1.17 12.22
CA ASN A 52 13.77 1.42 12.15
C ASN A 52 14.09 2.82 11.60
N TRP A 53 13.44 3.24 10.51
CA TRP A 53 13.61 4.59 9.96
C TRP A 53 13.12 5.68 10.91
N THR A 54 11.97 5.46 11.55
CA THR A 54 11.43 6.38 12.56
C THR A 54 12.40 6.56 13.72
N ASN A 55 13.01 5.47 14.20
CA ASN A 55 14.00 5.51 15.28
C ASN A 55 15.25 6.29 14.88
N GLN A 56 15.73 6.16 13.64
CA GLN A 56 16.90 6.90 13.15
C GLN A 56 16.63 8.41 13.13
N VAL A 57 15.49 8.85 12.59
CA VAL A 57 15.10 10.27 12.61
C VAL A 57 14.96 10.78 14.04
N LYS A 58 14.32 10.00 14.92
CA LYS A 58 14.14 10.35 16.34
C LYS A 58 15.48 10.52 17.06
N GLN A 59 16.46 9.65 16.80
CA GLN A 59 17.81 9.75 17.39
C GLN A 59 18.50 11.06 16.98
N MET A 60 18.36 11.47 15.71
CA MET A 60 18.89 12.76 15.24
C MET A 60 18.21 13.93 15.91
N ASP A 61 16.88 13.91 16.04
CA ASP A 61 16.11 14.96 16.74
C ASP A 61 16.51 15.09 18.21
N GLU A 62 16.73 13.95 18.89
CA GLU A 62 17.21 13.95 20.27
C GLU A 62 18.63 14.51 20.39
N GLU A 63 19.50 14.25 19.42
CA GLU A 63 20.84 14.83 19.35
C GLU A 63 20.80 16.34 19.13
N ILE A 64 19.98 16.82 18.19
CA ILE A 64 19.77 18.24 17.92
C ILE A 64 19.29 18.95 19.19
N LYS A 65 18.28 18.40 19.88
CA LYS A 65 17.76 18.96 21.14
C LYS A 65 18.81 19.04 22.24
N ARG A 66 19.71 18.05 22.32
CA ARG A 66 20.86 18.09 23.26
C ARG A 66 21.82 19.21 22.88
N MET A 67 22.20 19.31 21.60
CA MET A 67 23.12 20.35 21.11
C MET A 67 22.55 21.76 21.35
N GLU A 68 21.26 21.98 21.08
CA GLU A 68 20.58 23.25 21.33
C GLU A 68 20.57 23.61 22.81
N ARG A 69 20.23 22.66 23.69
CA ARG A 69 20.24 22.87 25.14
C ARG A 69 21.65 23.22 25.65
N ASP A 70 22.66 22.50 25.19
CA ASP A 70 24.05 22.74 25.58
C ASP A 70 24.55 24.11 25.10
N PHE A 71 24.16 24.51 23.89
CA PHE A 71 24.43 25.83 23.36
C PHE A 71 23.77 26.91 24.22
N GLU A 72 22.49 26.76 24.56
CA GLU A 72 21.75 27.72 25.38
C GLU A 72 22.35 27.91 26.78
N ILE A 73 22.84 26.84 27.40
CA ILE A 73 23.51 26.91 28.71
C ILE A 73 24.85 27.65 28.61
N ARG A 74 25.61 27.42 27.53
CA ARG A 74 27.01 27.88 27.41
C ARG A 74 27.18 29.19 26.63
N LYS A 75 26.15 29.67 25.92
CA LYS A 75 26.26 30.80 24.99
C LYS A 75 26.79 32.08 25.64
N LEU A 76 26.51 32.34 26.92
CA LEU A 76 26.95 33.55 27.62
C LEU A 76 28.47 33.57 27.86
N THR A 77 29.11 32.40 27.92
CA THR A 77 30.56 32.27 28.14
C THR A 77 31.34 32.07 26.84
N MET A 78 30.65 31.93 25.70
CA MET A 78 31.27 31.73 24.39
C MET A 78 31.61 33.07 23.73
N ASN A 79 32.74 33.11 23.01
CA ASN A 79 33.02 34.20 22.07
C ASN A 79 32.14 34.07 20.81
N ASP A 80 32.09 35.13 20.00
CA ASP A 80 31.19 35.18 18.83
C ASP A 80 31.56 34.18 17.73
N ALA A 81 32.84 33.86 17.56
CA ALA A 81 33.27 32.86 16.58
C ALA A 81 32.76 31.47 16.96
N THR A 82 32.95 31.06 18.21
CA THR A 82 32.47 29.77 18.75
C THR A 82 30.95 29.68 18.74
N LYS A 83 30.24 30.78 19.00
CA LYS A 83 28.77 30.81 18.88
C LYS A 83 28.32 30.50 17.47
N ARG A 84 28.88 31.19 16.47
CA ARG A 84 28.54 31.00 15.05
C ARG A 84 28.85 29.58 14.59
N GLU A 85 30.00 29.04 14.98
CA GLU A 85 30.39 27.67 14.66
C GLU A 85 29.41 26.64 15.27
N THR A 86 29.07 26.80 16.55
CA THR A 86 28.13 25.89 17.24
C THR A 86 26.74 25.96 16.61
N GLN A 87 26.25 27.16 16.31
CA GLN A 87 24.96 27.35 15.63
C GLN A 87 24.97 26.71 14.25
N SER A 88 26.03 26.92 13.46
CA SER A 88 26.19 26.30 12.14
C SER A 88 26.13 24.78 12.21
N ARG A 89 26.79 24.17 13.21
CA ARG A 89 26.74 22.71 13.43
C ARG A 89 25.33 22.22 13.77
N ILE A 90 24.59 22.95 14.60
CA ILE A 90 23.18 22.64 14.91
C ILE A 90 22.34 22.72 13.62
N ASP A 91 22.51 23.77 12.84
CA ASP A 91 21.73 23.99 11.61
C ASP A 91 22.06 22.94 10.54
N THR A 92 23.34 22.54 10.40
CA THR A 92 23.74 21.40 9.57
C THR A 92 23.03 20.12 10.01
N LYS A 93 23.04 19.81 11.31
CA LYS A 93 22.40 18.59 11.84
C LYS A 93 20.88 18.60 11.60
N LYS A 94 20.22 19.75 11.75
CA LYS A 94 18.80 19.93 11.42
C LYS A 94 18.53 19.67 9.94
N SER A 95 19.37 20.21 9.06
CA SER A 95 19.25 19.98 7.61
C SER A 95 19.45 18.50 7.27
N GLU A 96 20.39 17.81 7.92
CA GLU A 96 20.60 16.38 7.73
C GLU A 96 19.38 15.56 8.17
N ALA A 97 18.80 15.88 9.35
CA ALA A 97 17.60 15.22 9.84
C ALA A 97 16.40 15.42 8.90
N GLY A 98 16.21 16.65 8.40
CA GLY A 98 15.18 16.95 7.40
C GLY A 98 15.37 16.18 6.10
N ARG A 99 16.61 16.10 5.60
CA ARG A 99 16.93 15.30 4.40
C ARG A 99 16.67 13.81 4.61
N LEU A 100 17.01 13.27 5.79
CA LEU A 100 16.78 11.86 6.10
C LEU A 100 15.29 11.53 6.22
N LEU A 101 14.51 12.44 6.84
CA LEU A 101 13.06 12.32 6.90
C LEU A 101 12.45 12.27 5.50
N GLU A 102 12.86 13.18 4.62
CA GLU A 102 12.40 13.22 3.22
C GLU A 102 12.85 11.98 2.45
N GLU A 103 14.10 11.52 2.63
CA GLU A 103 14.62 10.31 1.99
C GLU A 103 13.78 9.06 2.34
N TYR A 104 13.28 8.98 3.57
CA TYR A 104 12.46 7.85 4.02
C TYR A 104 10.98 7.99 3.72
N PHE A 105 10.42 9.17 3.94
CA PHE A 105 8.96 9.39 3.99
C PHE A 105 8.45 10.49 3.06
N GLY A 106 9.32 11.09 2.25
CA GLY A 106 8.93 11.99 1.17
C GLY A 106 8.26 11.26 0.01
N ASP A 107 7.86 12.02 -0.99
CA ASP A 107 7.22 11.49 -2.20
C ASP A 107 8.16 10.53 -2.93
N ASN A 108 7.69 9.32 -3.24
CA ASN A 108 8.53 8.25 -3.80
C ASN A 108 9.77 7.95 -2.93
N GLY A 109 9.68 8.21 -1.62
CA GLY A 109 10.72 7.92 -0.65
C GLY A 109 10.91 6.42 -0.41
N LYS A 110 11.89 6.07 0.41
CA LYS A 110 12.27 4.68 0.68
C LYS A 110 11.11 3.83 1.21
N ALA A 111 10.20 4.41 1.99
CA ALA A 111 9.05 3.68 2.52
C ALA A 111 8.08 3.23 1.42
N GLU A 112 7.77 4.11 0.45
CA GLU A 112 6.90 3.76 -0.67
C GLU A 112 7.55 2.68 -1.56
N GLN A 113 8.82 2.88 -1.91
CA GLN A 113 9.59 1.91 -2.70
C GLN A 113 9.63 0.55 -2.01
N ARG A 114 9.90 0.53 -0.69
CA ARG A 114 9.98 -0.70 0.09
C ARG A 114 8.64 -1.42 0.18
N TYR A 115 7.55 -0.69 0.39
CA TYR A 115 6.21 -1.29 0.40
C TYR A 115 5.92 -1.96 -0.95
N LYS A 116 6.24 -1.28 -2.05
CA LYS A 116 6.10 -1.80 -3.41
C LYS A 116 6.92 -3.08 -3.62
N GLU A 117 8.20 -3.09 -3.23
CA GLU A 117 9.07 -4.27 -3.31
C GLU A 117 8.49 -5.48 -2.55
N LEU A 118 7.87 -5.25 -1.40
CA LEU A 118 7.30 -6.30 -0.57
C LEU A 118 5.97 -6.82 -1.13
N ILE A 119 5.12 -5.95 -1.66
CA ILE A 119 3.75 -6.33 -2.10
C ILE A 119 3.68 -6.80 -3.56
N ASP A 120 4.59 -6.35 -4.43
CA ASP A 120 4.60 -6.72 -5.85
C ASP A 120 4.68 -8.25 -6.08
N PRO A 121 5.51 -9.02 -5.34
CA PRO A 121 5.54 -10.48 -5.47
C PRO A 121 4.22 -11.16 -5.10
N LEU A 122 3.54 -10.66 -4.07
CA LEU A 122 2.22 -11.19 -3.67
C LEU A 122 1.18 -10.91 -4.75
N THR A 123 1.16 -9.71 -5.30
CA THR A 123 0.27 -9.31 -6.39
C THR A 123 0.49 -10.19 -7.62
N ALA A 124 1.76 -10.41 -8.00
CA ALA A 124 2.11 -11.31 -9.11
C ALA A 124 1.69 -12.77 -8.86
N LYS A 125 1.79 -13.25 -7.61
CA LYS A 125 1.33 -14.58 -7.21
C LYS A 125 -0.19 -14.71 -7.33
N ILE A 126 -0.94 -13.71 -6.87
CA ILE A 126 -2.40 -13.65 -7.01
C ILE A 126 -2.81 -13.69 -8.49
N ASP A 127 -2.19 -12.86 -9.32
CA ASP A 127 -2.44 -12.82 -10.77
C ASP A 127 -2.19 -14.18 -11.44
N ALA A 128 -1.06 -14.82 -11.10
CA ALA A 128 -0.72 -16.13 -11.64
C ALA A 128 -1.74 -17.19 -11.22
N LEU A 129 -2.19 -17.13 -9.97
CA LEU A 129 -3.14 -18.08 -9.42
C LEU A 129 -4.54 -17.92 -10.05
N ILE A 130 -5.02 -16.67 -10.21
CA ILE A 130 -6.28 -16.38 -10.90
C ILE A 130 -6.22 -16.91 -12.34
N LYS A 131 -5.12 -16.65 -13.08
CA LYS A 131 -4.95 -17.13 -14.46
C LYS A 131 -4.91 -18.65 -14.54
N LYS A 132 -4.22 -19.31 -13.61
CA LYS A 132 -4.17 -20.77 -13.53
C LYS A 132 -5.57 -21.35 -13.29
N THR A 133 -6.29 -20.84 -12.30
CA THR A 133 -7.67 -21.26 -12.00
C THR A 133 -8.59 -21.01 -13.18
N ALA A 134 -8.43 -19.88 -13.89
CA ALA A 134 -9.16 -19.60 -15.13
C ALA A 134 -9.00 -20.70 -16.18
N GLN A 135 -7.75 -21.14 -16.40
CA GLN A 135 -7.40 -22.15 -17.40
C GLN A 135 -7.84 -23.56 -16.98
N ASP A 136 -7.64 -23.92 -15.72
CA ASP A 136 -7.98 -25.24 -15.17
C ASP A 136 -9.50 -25.44 -15.19
N GLU A 137 -10.25 -24.42 -14.81
CA GLU A 137 -11.71 -24.47 -14.70
C GLU A 137 -12.46 -23.97 -15.92
N LYS A 138 -11.75 -23.57 -16.97
CA LYS A 138 -12.32 -23.07 -18.25
C LYS A 138 -13.21 -21.84 -18.07
N TYR A 139 -12.82 -20.92 -17.20
CA TYR A 139 -13.45 -19.60 -17.13
C TYR A 139 -13.14 -18.81 -18.39
N THR A 140 -14.17 -18.19 -18.96
CA THR A 140 -14.06 -17.28 -20.11
C THR A 140 -13.69 -15.87 -19.67
N MET A 141 -14.15 -15.44 -18.49
CA MET A 141 -13.81 -14.17 -17.87
C MET A 141 -13.85 -14.31 -16.34
N ILE A 142 -12.95 -13.60 -15.66
CA ILE A 142 -12.96 -13.40 -14.22
C ILE A 142 -12.93 -11.89 -13.99
N PHE A 143 -13.86 -11.40 -13.19
CA PHE A 143 -13.94 -9.97 -12.86
C PHE A 143 -13.42 -9.70 -11.46
N ASP A 144 -12.76 -8.57 -11.29
CA ASP A 144 -12.39 -8.08 -9.97
C ASP A 144 -13.47 -7.14 -9.43
N VAL A 145 -14.09 -7.52 -8.31
CA VAL A 145 -15.14 -6.70 -7.67
C VAL A 145 -14.57 -5.56 -6.82
N SER A 146 -13.27 -5.59 -6.47
CA SER A 146 -12.63 -4.50 -5.73
C SER A 146 -12.64 -3.17 -6.50
N MET A 147 -12.68 -3.24 -7.83
CA MET A 147 -12.73 -2.07 -8.71
C MET A 147 -14.07 -1.31 -8.68
N GLY A 148 -15.09 -1.83 -7.98
CA GLY A 148 -16.38 -1.15 -7.79
C GLY A 148 -17.30 -1.10 -9.01
N VAL A 149 -17.02 -1.88 -10.06
CA VAL A 149 -17.79 -1.87 -11.31
C VAL A 149 -19.00 -2.82 -11.28
N ILE A 150 -18.96 -3.86 -10.44
CA ILE A 150 -20.00 -4.89 -10.35
C ILE A 150 -20.95 -4.58 -9.20
N LEU A 151 -22.21 -4.26 -9.52
CA LEU A 151 -23.25 -3.99 -8.51
C LEU A 151 -23.84 -5.27 -7.91
N TYR A 152 -23.89 -6.35 -8.68
CA TYR A 152 -24.44 -7.62 -8.27
C TYR A 152 -23.86 -8.77 -9.10
N ALA A 153 -23.53 -9.88 -8.44
CA ALA A 153 -23.23 -11.16 -9.05
C ALA A 153 -23.80 -12.27 -8.15
N LEU A 154 -24.08 -13.44 -8.73
CA LEU A 154 -24.48 -14.60 -7.94
C LEU A 154 -23.30 -15.03 -7.05
N PRO A 155 -23.50 -15.26 -5.74
CA PRO A 155 -22.43 -15.70 -4.84
C PRO A 155 -21.72 -16.98 -5.27
N THR A 156 -22.40 -17.84 -6.04
CA THR A 156 -21.82 -19.07 -6.59
C THR A 156 -20.76 -18.83 -7.67
N LEU A 157 -20.60 -17.59 -8.14
CA LEU A 157 -19.56 -17.18 -9.09
C LEU A 157 -18.31 -16.64 -8.38
N ASP A 158 -18.35 -16.51 -7.05
CA ASP A 158 -17.23 -16.06 -6.23
C ASP A 158 -16.17 -17.16 -6.13
N ILE A 159 -14.96 -16.88 -6.60
CA ILE A 159 -13.82 -17.78 -6.45
C ILE A 159 -12.81 -17.25 -5.41
N THR A 160 -13.11 -16.15 -4.72
CA THR A 160 -12.17 -15.49 -3.78
C THR A 160 -11.67 -16.46 -2.71
N GLU A 161 -12.56 -17.23 -2.09
CA GLU A 161 -12.17 -18.17 -1.04
C GLU A 161 -11.28 -19.30 -1.58
N GLN A 162 -11.58 -19.79 -2.78
CA GLN A 162 -10.78 -20.82 -3.44
C GLN A 162 -9.35 -20.32 -3.71
N ILE A 163 -9.22 -19.10 -4.24
CA ILE A 163 -7.93 -18.47 -4.51
C ILE A 163 -7.19 -18.21 -3.19
N LEU A 164 -7.88 -17.73 -2.16
CA LEU A 164 -7.29 -17.48 -0.84
C LEU A 164 -6.75 -18.76 -0.19
N LEU A 165 -7.49 -19.86 -0.28
CA LEU A 165 -7.05 -21.16 0.25
C LEU A 165 -5.78 -21.65 -0.44
N GLU A 166 -5.72 -21.57 -1.77
CA GLU A 166 -4.52 -22.00 -2.50
C GLU A 166 -3.35 -21.04 -2.28
N LEU A 167 -3.61 -19.74 -2.09
CA LEU A 167 -2.61 -18.74 -1.73
C LEU A 167 -1.94 -19.08 -0.38
N ASN A 168 -2.77 -19.48 0.61
CA ASN A 168 -2.37 -19.77 1.98
C ASN A 168 -1.86 -21.21 2.22
N LYS A 169 -1.99 -22.11 1.25
CA LYS A 169 -1.76 -23.55 1.41
C LYS A 169 -0.35 -23.93 1.89
N ASP A 170 0.65 -23.19 1.45
CA ASP A 170 2.07 -23.42 1.77
C ASP A 170 2.65 -22.32 2.68
N THR A 171 1.79 -21.50 3.31
CA THR A 171 2.22 -20.38 4.14
C THR A 171 1.62 -20.44 5.53
N VAL A 172 2.36 -19.89 6.48
CA VAL A 172 1.95 -19.82 7.87
C VAL A 172 1.76 -18.35 8.21
N LYS A 173 0.58 -18.01 8.75
CA LYS A 173 0.34 -16.66 9.27
C LYS A 173 1.39 -16.36 10.34
N PRO A 174 2.13 -15.24 10.26
CA PRO A 174 3.10 -14.89 11.28
C PRO A 174 2.42 -14.85 12.66
N THR A 175 2.94 -15.61 13.63
CA THR A 175 2.53 -15.47 15.04
C THR A 175 2.98 -14.09 15.49
N SER A 176 2.03 -13.19 15.75
CA SER A 176 2.31 -11.80 16.08
C SER A 176 3.28 -11.69 17.27
N PRO A 177 4.42 -11.00 17.15
CA PRO A 177 4.78 -10.07 18.21
C PRO A 177 3.80 -8.90 18.07
N GLU A 178 3.06 -8.64 19.14
CA GLU A 178 2.19 -7.49 19.35
C GLU A 178 2.65 -6.29 18.50
N MET A 179 1.93 -6.01 17.40
CA MET A 179 2.25 -4.84 16.58
C MET A 179 2.18 -3.64 17.52
N PRO A 180 3.26 -2.85 17.69
CA PRO A 180 3.16 -1.64 18.49
C PRO A 180 2.02 -0.80 17.91
N PRO A 181 1.12 -0.28 18.75
CA PRO A 181 -0.09 0.38 18.27
C PRO A 181 0.29 1.44 17.26
N ILE A 182 -0.27 1.34 16.06
CA ILE A 182 -0.20 2.39 15.05
C ILE A 182 -0.89 3.59 15.68
N ASN A 183 -0.13 4.51 16.28
CA ASN A 183 -0.68 5.75 16.79
C ASN A 183 -1.02 6.62 15.58
N PRO A 184 -2.32 6.87 15.27
CA PRO A 184 -2.72 7.71 14.14
C PRO A 184 -2.31 9.18 14.34
N SER A 185 -1.84 9.55 15.53
CA SER A 185 -1.52 10.93 15.91
C SER A 185 -0.11 11.40 15.48
N ALA A 186 0.60 10.63 14.65
CA ALA A 186 1.91 11.02 14.12
C ALA A 186 1.85 11.61 12.70
N THR A 187 0.66 11.81 12.12
CA THR A 187 0.46 12.84 11.09
C THR A 187 0.48 14.19 11.81
N GLY A 188 1.55 14.95 11.55
CA GLY A 188 1.86 16.16 12.27
C GLY A 188 0.72 17.17 12.32
N ASN A 189 0.68 17.89 13.45
CA ASN A 189 0.26 19.28 13.45
C ASN A 189 1.12 20.05 12.43
N GLN A 190 0.73 20.03 11.17
CA GLN A 190 0.96 21.12 10.24
C GLN A 190 -0.24 22.07 10.35
N ASP A 191 -0.35 22.73 11.50
CA ASP A 191 -1.18 23.92 11.60
C ASP A 191 -0.50 24.87 12.59
N GLY A 192 0.01 25.99 12.07
CA GLY A 192 0.64 27.02 12.90
C GLY A 192 2.02 27.51 12.45
N ASN A 193 2.24 27.78 11.16
CA ASN A 193 3.00 28.99 10.80
C ASN A 193 2.76 29.40 9.34
N LYS A 194 1.66 30.11 9.10
CA LYS A 194 1.49 30.90 7.86
C LYS A 194 1.95 32.34 8.18
N PRO A 195 2.92 32.91 7.45
CA PRO A 195 3.29 34.31 7.65
C PRO A 195 2.12 35.19 7.23
N THR A 196 1.66 36.05 8.16
CA THR A 196 0.63 37.05 7.93
C THR A 196 1.19 38.15 7.00
N GLY A 197 1.03 37.98 5.70
CA GLY A 197 1.17 39.04 4.70
C GLY A 197 -0.19 39.71 4.50
N GLY A 198 -0.29 40.97 4.93
CA GLY A 198 -1.50 41.77 4.76
C GLY A 198 -1.76 42.09 3.29
N TYR A 199 -3.00 41.84 2.88
CA TYR A 199 -3.61 42.48 1.71
C TYR A 199 -4.95 43.04 2.18
N GLU A 200 -5.04 44.37 2.23
CA GLU A 200 -6.30 45.08 2.42
C GLU A 200 -7.22 44.80 1.22
N GLU A 201 -8.45 44.40 1.52
CA GLU A 201 -9.50 44.20 0.53
C GLU A 201 -10.08 45.57 0.13
N PRO A 202 -10.19 45.91 -1.17
CA PRO A 202 -10.85 47.15 -1.57
C PRO A 202 -12.36 47.02 -1.37
N LYS A 203 -12.95 47.95 -0.60
CA LYS A 203 -14.40 48.10 -0.47
C LYS A 203 -15.02 48.32 -1.86
N LYS A 204 -15.93 47.42 -2.26
CA LYS A 204 -16.77 47.64 -3.43
C LYS A 204 -17.83 48.73 -3.16
N PRO A 205 -18.20 49.52 -4.19
CA PRO A 205 -19.31 50.47 -4.13
C PRO A 205 -20.67 49.78 -4.07
#